data_AF-A0A7R9T8Z0-F1
#
_entry.id   AF-A0A7R9T8Z0-F1
#
_cell.length_a   1.000
_cell.length_b   1.000
_cell.length_c   1.000
_cell.angle_alpha   90.00
_cell.angle_beta   90.00
_cell.angle_gamma   90.00
#
_symmetry.space_group_name_H-M   'P 1'
#
loop_
_entity.id
_entity.type
_entity.pdbx_description
1 polymer ?
#
loop_
_entity_poly.entity_id
_entity_poly.type
_entity_poly.pdbx_seq_one_letter_code
_entity_poly.pdbx_strand_id
1 'polypeptide(L)'
;VVGHSLGGALATLCASRLAHDVDVLNLAGDENAVAVECVTFGQPKVGDSAFRARVDDDSPALRYTRVVREWDLFARVPTSGYWLPSGNAGRFEVDYAHAGALVWTRRDASELAHAAPGEEEPAGFNS
;
A
#
# COMPACT_ATOMS: atom_id res chain seq x y z
N VAL A 1 6.31 11.52 -2.39
CA VAL A 1 7.25 10.48 -1.94
C VAL A 1 7.26 9.35 -2.96
N VAL A 2 8.42 8.84 -3.35
CA VAL A 2 8.51 7.74 -4.33
C VAL A 2 9.50 6.68 -3.87
N GLY A 3 9.29 5.43 -4.29
CA GLY A 3 10.21 4.35 -3.97
C GLY A 3 9.90 3.05 -4.72
N HIS A 4 10.92 2.21 -4.90
CA HIS A 4 10.81 0.91 -5.54
C HIS A 4 11.19 -0.22 -4.59
N SER A 5 10.50 -1.38 -4.65
CA SER A 5 10.77 -2.55 -3.81
C SER A 5 10.75 -2.19 -2.31
N LEU A 6 11.80 -2.51 -1.54
CA LEU A 6 11.94 -2.07 -0.14
C LEU A 6 11.88 -0.55 0.01
N GLY A 7 12.41 0.21 -0.96
CA GLY A 7 12.27 1.66 -0.99
C GLY A 7 10.81 2.11 -1.13
N GLY A 8 9.96 1.31 -1.78
CA GLY A 8 8.51 1.54 -1.84
C GLY A 8 7.84 1.32 -0.49
N ALA A 9 8.26 0.30 0.26
CA ALA A 9 7.78 0.10 1.64
C ALA A 9 8.16 1.29 2.54
N LEU A 10 9.41 1.75 2.47
CA LEU A 10 9.87 2.92 3.22
C LEU A 10 9.17 4.22 2.77
N ALA A 11 8.91 4.39 1.47
CA ALA A 11 8.15 5.51 0.94
C ALA A 11 6.73 5.54 1.51
N THR A 12 6.11 4.38 1.69
CA THR A 12 4.77 4.25 2.30
C THR A 12 4.76 4.74 3.74
N LEU A 13 5.72 4.28 4.56
CA LEU A 13 5.86 4.71 5.95
C LEU A 13 6.17 6.22 6.05
N CYS A 14 7.07 6.71 5.18
CA CYS A 14 7.42 8.12 5.11
C CYS A 14 6.21 8.98 4.75
N ALA A 15 5.46 8.60 3.70
CA ALA A 15 4.28 9.33 3.27
C ALA A 15 3.17 9.33 4.31
N SER A 16 2.91 8.18 4.95
CA SER A 16 1.95 8.07 6.05
C SER A 16 2.34 9.00 7.21
N ARG A 17 3.63 9.08 7.56
CA ARG A 17 4.09 10.01 8.60
C ARG A 17 3.94 11.48 8.19
N LEU A 18 4.32 11.84 6.96
CA LEU A 18 4.21 13.22 6.46
C LEU A 18 2.75 13.69 6.36
N ALA A 19 1.82 12.78 6.06
CA ALA A 19 0.39 13.09 5.99
C ALA A 19 -0.22 13.49 7.35
N HIS A 20 0.49 13.25 8.45
CA HIS A 20 0.10 13.67 9.79
C HIS A 20 1.06 14.71 10.40
N ASP A 21 2.00 15.23 9.61
CA ASP A 21 2.94 16.25 10.06
C ASP A 21 2.32 17.64 9.92
N VAL A 22 2.26 18.39 11.03
CA VAL A 22 1.59 19.70 11.09
C VAL A 22 2.19 20.70 10.12
N ASP A 23 3.51 20.70 9.94
CA ASP A 23 4.17 21.65 9.04
C ASP A 23 3.84 21.32 7.58
N VAL A 24 3.77 20.03 7.24
CA VAL A 24 3.37 19.57 5.91
C VAL A 24 1.91 19.92 5.61
N LEU A 25 1.01 19.73 6.58
CA LEU A 25 -0.40 20.05 6.42
C LEU A 25 -0.63 21.56 6.24
N ASN A 26 0.12 22.39 6.98
CA ASN A 26 0.05 23.85 6.85
C ASN A 26 0.49 24.35 5.46
N LEU A 27 1.36 23.62 4.75
CA LEU A 27 1.78 23.96 3.39
C LEU A 27 0.67 23.76 2.36
N ALA A 28 -0.27 22.84 2.60
CA ALA A 28 -1.37 22.57 1.67
C ALA A 28 -2.41 23.70 1.65
N GLY A 29 -2.50 24.49 2.73
CA GLY A 29 -3.36 25.68 2.82
C GLY A 29 -4.86 25.40 2.94
N ASP A 30 -5.27 24.14 2.88
CA ASP A 30 -6.64 23.65 3.04
C ASP A 30 -6.59 22.28 3.75
N GLU A 31 -7.42 22.10 4.77
CA GLU A 31 -7.51 20.87 5.59
C GLU A 31 -7.97 19.65 4.79
N ASN A 32 -8.64 19.86 3.64
CA ASN A 32 -9.10 18.80 2.76
C ASN A 32 -8.21 18.60 1.52
N ALA A 33 -7.15 19.39 1.37
CA ALA A 33 -6.24 19.24 0.24
C ALA A 33 -5.29 18.05 0.42
N VAL A 34 -4.94 17.42 -0.70
CA VAL A 34 -3.86 16.43 -0.73
C VAL A 34 -2.55 17.17 -0.48
N ALA A 35 -1.97 16.98 0.71
CA ALA A 35 -0.68 17.53 1.10
C ALA A 35 0.49 16.62 0.67
N VAL A 36 0.26 15.32 0.58
CA VAL A 36 1.27 14.30 0.29
C VAL A 36 0.81 13.39 -0.83
N GLU A 37 1.60 13.29 -1.89
CA GLU A 37 1.41 12.30 -2.95
C GLU A 37 2.49 11.23 -2.87
N CYS A 38 2.09 9.95 -2.85
CA CYS A 38 2.97 8.80 -2.76
C CYS A 38 2.75 7.86 -3.94
N VAL A 39 3.82 7.56 -4.67
CA VAL A 39 3.79 6.59 -5.78
C VAL A 39 4.91 5.59 -5.59
N THR A 40 4.55 4.31 -5.48
CA THR A 40 5.50 3.23 -5.23
C THR A 40 5.48 2.19 -6.34
N PHE A 41 6.61 1.55 -6.58
CA PHE A 41 6.79 0.57 -7.65
C PHE A 41 7.21 -0.76 -7.07
N GLY A 42 6.40 -1.80 -7.26
CA GLY A 42 6.72 -3.15 -6.78
C GLY A 42 6.92 -3.24 -5.26
N GLN A 43 6.19 -2.43 -4.48
CA GLN A 43 6.34 -2.43 -3.03
C GLN A 43 5.70 -3.67 -2.39
N PRO A 44 6.38 -4.32 -1.43
CA PRO A 44 5.75 -5.36 -0.62
C PRO A 44 4.66 -4.79 0.30
N LYS A 45 3.85 -5.67 0.89
CA LYS A 45 2.92 -5.30 1.95
C LYS A 45 3.70 -4.76 3.15
N VAL A 46 3.18 -3.70 3.76
CA VAL A 46 3.90 -2.93 4.79
C VAL A 46 3.29 -3.11 6.18
N GLY A 47 1.97 -3.16 6.27
CA GLY A 47 1.24 -3.27 7.53
C GLY A 47 0.06 -4.23 7.43
N ASP A 48 -0.67 -4.34 8.52
CA ASP A 48 -1.88 -5.15 8.65
C ASP A 48 -3.13 -4.39 8.14
N SER A 49 -4.29 -5.01 8.29
CA SER A 49 -5.58 -4.39 7.94
C SER A 49 -5.86 -3.10 8.72
N ALA A 50 -5.35 -2.95 9.94
CA ALA A 50 -5.52 -1.73 10.74
C ALA A 50 -4.67 -0.58 10.17
N PHE A 51 -3.44 -0.87 9.74
CA PHE A 51 -2.61 0.08 9.02
C PHE A 51 -3.24 0.48 7.68
N ARG A 52 -3.77 -0.49 6.92
CA ARG A 52 -4.53 -0.20 5.69
C ARG A 52 -5.68 0.78 5.96
N ALA A 53 -6.54 0.48 6.92
CA ALA A 53 -7.67 1.35 7.26
C ALA A 53 -7.22 2.76 7.67
N ARG A 54 -6.16 2.87 8.48
CA ARG A 54 -5.59 4.17 8.88
C ARG A 54 -5.08 4.99 7.68
N VAL A 55 -4.50 4.33 6.68
CA VAL A 55 -3.99 5.00 5.48
C VAL A 55 -5.11 5.34 4.50
N ASP A 56 -6.07 4.44 4.29
CA ASP A 56 -7.11 4.61 3.28
C ASP A 56 -8.26 5.50 3.77
N ASP A 57 -8.66 5.38 5.04
CA ASP A 57 -9.87 6.02 5.58
C ASP A 57 -9.56 7.29 6.41
N ASP A 58 -8.44 7.28 7.15
CA ASP A 58 -8.12 8.30 8.16
C ASP A 58 -7.02 9.28 7.72
N SER A 59 -6.53 9.19 6.48
CA SER A 59 -5.43 10.02 5.95
C SER A 59 -5.84 10.84 4.72
N PRO A 60 -6.81 11.78 4.82
CA PRO A 60 -7.35 12.51 3.67
C PRO A 60 -6.30 13.38 2.94
N ALA A 61 -5.24 13.78 3.65
CA ALA A 61 -4.13 14.53 3.09
C ALA A 61 -3.16 13.67 2.25
N LEU A 62 -3.34 12.35 2.20
CA LEU A 62 -2.48 11.41 1.50
C LEU A 62 -3.16 10.83 0.26
N ARG A 63 -2.55 11.05 -0.91
CA ARG A 63 -2.85 10.28 -2.12
C ARG A 63 -1.79 9.19 -2.29
N TYR A 64 -2.18 7.93 -2.24
CA TYR A 64 -1.25 6.81 -2.31
C TYR A 64 -1.60 5.83 -3.43
N THR A 65 -0.67 5.64 -4.36
CA THR A 65 -0.80 4.75 -5.52
C THR A 65 0.37 3.77 -5.61
N ARG A 66 0.04 2.50 -5.78
CA ARG A 66 0.96 1.39 -5.96
C ARG A 66 0.96 0.96 -7.42
N VAL A 67 2.12 0.96 -8.06
CA VAL A 67 2.31 0.48 -9.42
C VAL A 67 2.98 -0.89 -9.37
N VAL A 68 2.30 -1.90 -9.93
CA VAL A 68 2.75 -3.30 -9.86
C VAL A 68 2.82 -3.92 -11.24
N ARG A 69 3.86 -4.72 -11.50
CA ARG A 69 4.01 -5.54 -12.70
C ARG A 69 3.41 -6.93 -12.47
N GLU A 70 2.81 -7.51 -13.51
CA GLU A 70 2.18 -8.85 -13.49
C GLU A 70 2.94 -9.93 -12.72
N TRP A 71 4.23 -10.03 -12.97
CA TRP A 71 5.09 -11.09 -12.41
C TRP A 71 5.88 -10.65 -11.17
N ASP A 72 5.54 -9.51 -10.57
CA ASP A 72 6.25 -9.01 -9.40
C ASP A 72 5.83 -9.76 -8.13
N LEU A 73 6.69 -10.69 -7.72
CA LEU A 73 6.51 -11.46 -6.49
C LEU A 73 6.63 -10.58 -5.24
N PHE A 74 7.46 -9.53 -5.26
CA PHE A 74 7.69 -8.69 -4.08
C PHE A 74 6.42 -7.93 -3.71
N ALA A 75 5.63 -7.54 -4.70
CA ALA A 75 4.34 -6.89 -4.47
C ALA A 75 3.28 -7.81 -3.84
N ARG A 76 3.52 -9.13 -3.72
CA ARG A 76 2.56 -10.09 -3.18
C ARG A 76 2.92 -10.55 -1.76
N VAL A 77 4.14 -10.27 -1.33
CA VAL A 77 4.67 -10.66 -0.01
C VAL A 77 4.74 -9.46 0.94
N PRO A 78 4.83 -9.71 2.26
CA PRO A 78 4.56 -10.97 2.95
C PRO A 78 3.12 -11.48 2.76
N THR A 79 2.93 -12.79 2.92
CA THR A 79 1.61 -13.44 2.92
C THR A 79 1.06 -13.47 4.35
N SER A 80 -0.23 -13.21 4.52
CA SER A 80 -0.90 -13.44 5.80
C SER A 80 -0.95 -14.94 6.13
N GLY A 81 -0.92 -15.28 7.42
CA GLY A 81 -1.00 -16.68 7.89
C GLY A 81 -0.17 -16.96 9.15
N TYR A 82 0.10 -18.23 9.42
CA TYR A 82 0.92 -18.66 10.56
C TYR A 82 2.39 -18.82 10.15
N TRP A 83 3.26 -17.94 10.66
CA TRP A 83 4.69 -17.94 10.29
C TRP A 83 5.52 -19.00 11.03
N LEU A 84 4.95 -19.69 12.04
CA LEU A 84 5.60 -20.75 12.81
C LEU A 84 4.66 -21.97 12.99
N PRO A 85 5.21 -23.20 13.07
CA PRO A 85 4.41 -24.41 13.23
C PRO A 85 3.44 -24.33 14.42
N SER A 86 2.33 -25.05 14.28
CA SER A 86 1.07 -25.03 15.04
C SER A 86 1.12 -25.20 16.57
N GLY A 87 2.30 -25.23 17.20
CA GLY A 87 2.46 -25.33 18.65
C GLY A 87 2.11 -24.05 19.44
N ASN A 88 1.78 -22.95 18.76
CA ASN A 88 1.70 -21.62 19.38
C ASN A 88 0.28 -21.10 19.63
N ALA A 89 -0.76 -21.93 19.44
CA ALA A 89 -2.17 -21.58 19.71
C ALA A 89 -2.60 -20.24 19.07
N GLY A 90 -2.19 -19.98 17.82
CA GLY A 90 -2.57 -18.77 17.09
C GLY A 90 -1.73 -17.51 17.38
N ARG A 91 -0.77 -17.56 18.31
CA ARG A 91 0.03 -16.39 18.75
C ARG A 91 0.96 -15.78 17.70
N PHE A 92 1.09 -16.39 16.52
CA PHE A 92 1.90 -15.90 15.40
C PHE A 92 1.09 -15.83 14.11
N GLU A 93 -0.22 -15.58 14.23
CA GLU A 93 -1.00 -15.12 13.10
C GLU A 93 -0.50 -13.73 12.70
N VAL A 94 -0.07 -13.60 11.46
CA VAL A 94 0.33 -12.32 10.89
C VAL A 94 -0.65 -11.97 9.79
N ASP A 95 -1.21 -10.78 9.88
CA ASP A 95 -2.00 -10.18 8.82
C ASP A 95 -1.17 -9.11 8.11
N TYR A 96 -1.22 -9.14 6.78
CA TYR A 96 -0.63 -8.13 5.94
C TYR A 96 -1.62 -7.74 4.85
N ALA A 97 -1.88 -6.44 4.77
CA ALA A 97 -2.76 -5.85 3.80
C ALA A 97 -2.03 -4.75 3.01
N HIS A 98 -2.46 -4.55 1.77
CA HIS A 98 -2.03 -3.40 0.99
C HIS A 98 -2.91 -2.21 1.28
N ALA A 99 -2.33 -1.02 1.41
CA ALA A 99 -3.04 0.26 1.41
C ALA A 99 -2.90 0.96 0.06
N GLY A 100 -3.73 1.97 -0.19
CA GLY A 100 -3.69 2.79 -1.39
C GLY A 100 -4.18 2.08 -2.66
N ALA A 101 -4.37 2.90 -3.69
CA ALA A 101 -4.84 2.46 -5.00
C ALA A 101 -3.80 1.54 -5.66
N LEU A 102 -4.27 0.62 -6.50
CA LEU A 102 -3.44 -0.26 -7.32
C LEU A 102 -3.55 0.14 -8.79
N VAL A 103 -2.41 0.28 -9.44
CA VAL A 103 -2.26 0.29 -10.90
C VAL A 103 -1.45 -0.94 -11.27
N TRP A 104 -2.09 -1.86 -11.99
CA TRP A 104 -1.52 -3.13 -12.37
C TRP A 104 -1.24 -3.19 -13.88
N THR A 105 0.02 -3.45 -14.21
CA THR A 105 0.54 -3.45 -15.57
C THR A 105 0.84 -4.89 -16.02
N ARG A 106 0.13 -5.34 -17.05
CA ARG A 106 0.29 -6.67 -17.65
C ARG A 106 1.21 -6.60 -18.87
N ARG A 107 1.95 -7.67 -19.14
CA ARG A 107 2.97 -7.63 -20.22
C ARG A 107 2.35 -7.46 -21.61
N ASP A 108 1.20 -8.10 -21.81
CA ASP A 108 0.55 -8.23 -23.12
C ASP A 108 -0.79 -7.48 -23.20
N ALA A 109 -1.10 -6.63 -22.21
CA ALA A 109 -2.30 -5.79 -22.22
C ALA A 109 -1.95 -4.36 -22.63
N SER A 110 -2.72 -3.82 -23.58
CA SER A 110 -2.69 -2.39 -23.93
C SER A 110 -3.33 -1.52 -22.84
N GLU A 111 -4.17 -2.11 -21.98
CA GLU A 111 -4.89 -1.42 -20.91
C GLU A 111 -4.31 -1.75 -19.53
N LEU A 112 -4.32 -0.74 -18.67
CA LEU A 112 -3.93 -0.85 -17.26
C LEU A 112 -5.15 -1.26 -16.44
N ALA A 113 -4.99 -2.28 -15.60
CA ALA A 113 -6.00 -2.59 -14.59
C ALA A 113 -5.79 -1.66 -13.38
N HIS A 114 -6.88 -1.23 -12.76
CA HIS A 114 -6.84 -0.36 -11.58
C HIS A 114 -7.81 -0.85 -10.51
N ALA A 115 -7.48 -0.57 -9.26
CA ALA A 115 -8.39 -0.70 -8.12
C ALA A 115 -8.18 0.51 -7.20
N ALA A 116 -9.26 1.11 -6.72
CA ALA A 116 -9.22 2.21 -5.77
C ALA A 116 -8.76 1.72 -4.38
N PRO A 117 -8.39 2.63 -3.46
CA PRO A 117 -8.19 2.26 -2.06
C PRO A 117 -9.44 1.54 -1.52
N GLY A 118 -9.27 0.53 -0.67
CA GLY A 118 -10.41 -0.25 -0.18
C GLY A 118 -10.94 -1.34 -1.13
N GLU A 119 -10.75 -1.24 -2.45
CA GLU A 119 -11.30 -2.20 -3.42
C GLU A 119 -10.53 -3.54 -3.46
N GLU A 120 -11.21 -4.57 -3.97
CA GLU A 120 -10.57 -5.86 -4.27
C GLU A 120 -9.56 -5.72 -5.42
N GLU A 121 -8.48 -6.50 -5.36
CA GLU A 121 -7.46 -6.48 -6.40
C GLU A 121 -8.04 -7.00 -7.73
N PRO A 122 -7.61 -6.46 -8.88
CA PRO A 122 -8.14 -6.87 -10.18
C PRO A 122 -8.04 -8.38 -10.41
N ALA A 123 -9.00 -8.94 -11.15
CA ALA A 123 -9.04 -10.36 -11.45
C ALA A 123 -7.72 -10.86 -12.07
N GLY A 124 -7.14 -11.90 -11.46
CA GLY A 124 -5.85 -12.47 -11.87
C GLY A 124 -4.62 -11.82 -11.23
N PHE A 125 -4.78 -10.80 -10.38
CA PHE A 125 -3.64 -10.19 -9.69
C PHE A 125 -2.91 -11.16 -8.77
N ASN A 126 -3.61 -12.12 -8.14
CA ASN A 126 -3.00 -13.13 -7.27
C ASN A 126 -2.84 -14.52 -7.92
N SER A 127 -3.26 -14.69 -9.18
CA SER A 127 -2.99 -15.92 -9.95
C SER A 127 -1.55 -16.01 -10.45
#